data_AF-A0A5B8ISP2-F1
#
_entry.id   AF-A0A5B8ISP2-F1
#
_cell.length_a   1.000
_cell.length_b   1.000
_cell.length_c   1.000
_cell.angle_alpha   90.00
_cell.angle_beta   90.00
_cell.angle_gamma   90.00
#
_symmetry.space_group_name_H-M   'P 1'
#
loop_
_entity.id
_entity.type
_entity.pdbx_description
1 polymer ?
#
loop_
_entity_poly.entity_id
_entity_poly.type
_entity_poly.pdbx_seq_one_letter_code
_entity_poly.pdbx_strand_id
1 'polypeptide(L)'
;MEPFAELVRVARAEPILRQLLPWTGMWELHFSRCTEMRYTWDVPYIGTLRNGRYYVEGPHRSSPRIAETDSARAAVAMVVDRLPPGCGPAFIGDAEELAAFEEARGRR
;
A
#
# COMPACT_ATOMS: atom_id res chain seq x y z
N MET A 1 9.10 17.46 6.54
CA MET A 1 9.26 16.92 5.17
C MET A 1 10.17 15.70 5.16
N GLU A 2 11.24 15.67 5.97
CA GLU A 2 12.16 14.52 6.10
C GLU A 2 11.50 13.15 6.33
N PRO A 3 10.52 12.97 7.25
CA PRO A 3 9.95 11.64 7.51
C PRO A 3 9.23 11.05 6.28
N PHE A 4 8.51 11.89 5.52
CA PHE A 4 7.80 11.41 4.34
C PHE A 4 8.78 11.05 3.20
N ALA A 5 9.85 11.84 3.04
CA ALA A 5 10.89 11.52 2.06
C ALA A 5 11.64 10.22 2.41
N GLU A 6 11.92 9.99 3.70
CA GLU A 6 12.46 8.72 4.19
C GLU A 6 11.51 7.56 3.87
N LEU A 7 10.24 7.68 4.22
CA LEU A 7 9.21 6.67 3.95
C LEU A 7 9.17 6.27 2.48
N VAL A 8 9.14 7.25 1.56
CA VAL A 8 9.13 6.98 0.10
C VAL A 8 10.40 6.24 -0.33
N ARG A 9 11.58 6.61 0.18
CA ARG A 9 12.84 5.94 -0.14
C ARG A 9 12.85 4.49 0.34
N VAL A 10 12.41 4.25 1.57
CA VAL A 10 12.35 2.91 2.17
C VAL A 10 11.35 2.03 1.43
N ALA A 11 10.14 2.53 1.16
CA ALA A 11 9.14 1.78 0.42
C ALA A 11 9.59 1.48 -1.03
N ARG A 12 10.28 2.42 -1.68
CA ARG A 12 10.85 2.22 -3.02
C ARG A 12 11.97 1.16 -3.02
N ALA A 13 12.64 0.91 -1.91
CA ALA A 13 13.66 -0.14 -1.81
C ALA A 13 13.05 -1.54 -1.78
N GLU A 14 11.79 -1.69 -1.35
CA GLU A 14 11.12 -2.99 -1.26
C GLU A 14 10.68 -3.53 -2.64
N PRO A 15 11.21 -4.69 -3.10
CA PRO A 15 10.93 -5.21 -4.42
C PRO A 15 9.45 -5.46 -4.73
N ILE A 16 8.66 -5.89 -3.74
CA ILE A 16 7.23 -6.16 -3.95
C ILE A 16 6.42 -4.87 -4.06
N LEU A 17 6.72 -3.85 -3.25
CA LEU A 17 6.02 -2.57 -3.32
C LEU A 17 6.34 -1.80 -4.61
N ARG A 18 7.55 -1.98 -5.17
CA ARG A 18 7.93 -1.44 -6.49
C ARG A 18 7.08 -1.95 -7.64
N GLN A 19 6.41 -3.08 -7.47
CA GLN A 19 5.56 -3.67 -8.49
C GLN A 19 4.14 -3.10 -8.45
N LEU A 20 3.74 -2.46 -7.35
CA LEU A 20 2.43 -1.86 -7.16
C LEU A 20 2.43 -0.39 -7.63
N LEU A 21 1.25 0.16 -7.89
CA LEU A 21 1.10 1.58 -8.20
C LEU A 21 1.13 2.39 -6.88
N PRO A 22 2.16 3.22 -6.62
CA PRO A 22 2.14 4.11 -5.49
C PRO A 22 1.24 5.31 -5.78
N TRP A 23 0.49 5.76 -4.78
CA TRP A 23 -0.15 7.07 -4.81
C TRP A 23 -0.05 7.75 -3.45
N THR A 24 -0.05 9.09 -3.46
CA THR A 24 0.16 9.89 -2.26
C THR A 24 -0.94 10.92 -2.10
N GLY A 25 -1.39 11.14 -0.87
CA GLY A 25 -2.36 12.19 -0.54
C GLY A 25 -2.46 12.37 0.97
N MET A 26 -2.77 13.57 1.45
CA MET A 26 -2.91 13.86 2.89
C MET A 26 -1.71 13.43 3.77
N TRP A 27 -0.48 13.44 3.22
CA TRP A 27 0.74 12.92 3.88
C TRP A 27 0.76 11.40 4.11
N GLU A 28 0.00 10.66 3.30
CA GLU A 28 -0.06 9.21 3.28
C GLU A 28 0.56 8.67 2.00
N LEU A 29 1.20 7.51 2.11
CA LEU A 29 1.69 6.69 1.02
C LEU A 29 0.84 5.43 0.94
N HIS A 30 0.17 5.26 -0.20
CA HIS A 30 -0.71 4.14 -0.51
C HIS A 30 -0.16 3.34 -1.67
N PHE A 31 -0.65 2.10 -1.81
CA PHE A 31 -0.32 1.21 -2.92
C PHE A 31 -1.60 0.61 -3.49
N SER A 32 -1.72 0.61 -4.82
CA SER A 32 -2.81 -0.03 -5.55
C SER A 32 -2.28 -1.22 -6.34
N ARG A 33 -3.07 -2.30 -6.39
CA ARG A 33 -2.79 -3.46 -7.25
C ARG A 33 -3.24 -3.26 -8.69
N CYS A 34 -3.88 -2.14 -9.00
CA CYS A 34 -4.32 -1.76 -10.36
C CYS A 34 -3.85 -0.34 -10.72
N THR A 35 -3.74 -0.06 -12.03
CA THR A 35 -3.15 1.20 -12.52
C THR A 35 -4.16 2.33 -12.75
N GLU A 36 -5.44 2.02 -12.94
CA GLU A 36 -6.47 3.02 -13.28
C GLU A 36 -7.24 3.56 -12.07
N MET A 37 -8.00 4.64 -12.27
CA MET A 37 -8.66 5.43 -11.23
C MET A 37 -9.92 4.75 -10.65
N ARG A 38 -9.74 3.52 -10.15
CA ARG A 38 -10.54 2.85 -9.11
C ARG A 38 -9.57 1.94 -8.35
N TYR A 39 -8.71 2.55 -7.56
CA TYR A 39 -7.66 1.84 -6.83
C TYR A 39 -8.24 0.75 -5.94
N THR A 40 -7.44 -0.30 -5.72
CA THR A 40 -7.81 -1.30 -4.73
C THR A 40 -7.70 -0.74 -3.31
N TRP A 41 -8.68 -1.05 -2.46
CA TRP A 41 -8.69 -0.72 -1.03
C TRP A 41 -8.41 -1.96 -0.18
N ASP A 42 -7.43 -2.76 -0.60
CA ASP A 42 -7.05 -4.05 -0.02
C ASP A 42 -5.58 -4.10 0.46
N VAL A 43 -4.83 -3.00 0.32
CA VAL A 43 -3.46 -2.85 0.82
C VAL A 43 -3.43 -1.78 1.92
N PRO A 44 -2.82 -2.07 3.09
CA PRO A 44 -2.59 -1.05 4.12
C PRO A 44 -1.72 0.11 3.62
N TYR A 45 -1.90 1.29 4.20
CA TYR A 45 -1.15 2.50 3.87
C TYR A 45 -0.39 3.04 5.06
N ILE A 46 0.59 3.91 4.78
CA ILE A 46 1.47 4.49 5.80
C ILE A 46 1.31 6.00 5.76
N GLY A 47 1.05 6.62 6.91
CA GLY A 47 1.07 8.08 7.04
C GLY A 47 2.12 8.56 8.02
N THR A 48 2.43 9.86 7.94
CA THR A 48 3.35 10.51 8.88
C THR A 48 2.60 11.33 9.92
N LEU A 49 2.97 11.17 11.19
CA LEU A 49 2.49 11.98 12.30
C LEU A 49 3.32 13.26 12.44
N ARG A 50 2.75 14.28 13.11
CA ARG A 50 3.42 15.58 13.36
C ARG A 50 4.73 15.47 14.14
N ASN A 51 4.88 14.43 14.96
CA ASN A 51 6.08 14.16 15.75
C ASN A 51 7.15 13.36 14.99
N GLY A 52 6.97 13.15 13.68
CA GLY A 52 7.93 12.41 12.84
C GLY A 52 7.80 10.90 12.90
N ARG A 53 6.87 10.36 13.70
CA ARG A 53 6.54 8.93 13.70
C ARG A 53 5.66 8.57 12.51
N TYR A 54 5.55 7.28 12.25
CA TYR A 54 4.73 6.68 11.21
C TYR A 54 3.53 5.97 11.83
N TYR A 55 2.40 5.96 11.12
CA TYR A 55 1.27 5.09 11.44
C TYR A 55 0.96 4.19 10.26
N VAL A 56 0.44 2.99 10.54
CA VAL A 56 -0.04 2.05 9.55
C VAL A 56 -1.54 1.87 9.76
N GLU A 57 -2.31 2.03 8.70
CA GLU A 57 -3.78 1.98 8.68
C GLU A 57 -4.26 1.26 7.42
N GLY A 58 -5.57 1.04 7.34
CA GLY A 58 -6.19 0.43 6.18
C GLY A 58 -6.58 -1.03 6.38
N PRO A 59 -6.97 -1.71 5.29
CA PRO A 59 -6.82 -1.24 3.92
C PRO A 59 -7.88 -0.20 3.49
N HIS A 60 -8.99 -0.04 4.24
CA HIS A 60 -9.94 1.06 4.05
C HIS A 60 -9.65 2.22 5.02
N ARG A 61 -9.96 3.47 4.66
CA ARG A 61 -9.73 4.63 5.55
C ARG A 61 -10.53 4.63 6.86
N SER A 62 -11.60 3.84 6.91
CA SER A 62 -12.37 3.63 8.14
C SER A 62 -11.84 2.47 8.99
N SER A 63 -10.80 1.77 8.53
CA SER A 63 -10.18 0.69 9.29
C SER A 63 -9.47 1.25 10.52
N PRO A 64 -9.47 0.50 11.65
CA PRO A 64 -8.74 0.93 12.83
C PRO A 64 -7.24 0.99 12.56
N ARG A 65 -6.53 1.78 13.35
CA ARG A 65 -5.07 1.85 13.31
C ARG A 65 -4.45 0.49 13.60
N ILE A 66 -3.56 0.06 12.71
CA ILE A 66 -2.82 -1.20 12.84
C ILE A 66 -1.67 -0.99 13.83
N ALA A 67 -0.89 0.08 13.65
CA ALA A 67 0.26 0.37 14.48
C ALA A 67 0.73 1.82 14.36
N GLU A 68 1.57 2.23 15.30
CA GLU A 68 2.44 3.39 15.17
C GLU A 68 3.89 2.98 15.46
N THR A 69 4.84 3.57 14.75
CA THR A 69 6.27 3.24 14.88
C THR A 69 7.12 4.47 14.61
N ASP A 70 8.31 4.50 15.16
CA ASP A 70 9.36 5.48 14.88
C ASP A 70 10.22 5.11 13.65
N SER A 71 10.01 3.93 13.06
CA SER A 71 10.81 3.44 11.94
C SER A 71 10.02 3.30 10.65
N ALA A 72 10.46 3.99 9.58
CA ALA A 72 9.89 3.84 8.24
C ALA A 72 9.99 2.39 7.76
N ARG A 73 11.08 1.70 8.09
CA ARG A 73 11.30 0.29 7.72
C ARG A 73 10.32 -0.64 8.40
N ALA A 74 10.05 -0.44 9.69
CA ALA A 74 9.06 -1.23 10.41
C ALA A 74 7.66 -1.00 9.83
N ALA A 75 7.29 0.25 9.52
CA ALA A 75 6.00 0.57 8.91
C ALA A 75 5.84 -0.12 7.53
N VAL A 76 6.87 -0.07 6.69
CA VAL A 76 6.89 -0.74 5.38
C VAL A 76 6.81 -2.26 5.50
N ALA A 77 7.53 -2.87 6.44
CA ALA A 77 7.44 -4.31 6.70
C ALA A 77 6.02 -4.72 7.09
N MET A 78 5.34 -3.94 7.94
CA MET A 78 3.95 -4.22 8.33
C MET A 78 2.96 -4.18 7.16
N VAL A 79 3.18 -3.33 6.15
CA VAL A 79 2.40 -3.32 4.90
C VAL A 79 2.70 -4.57 4.09
N VAL A 80 3.98 -4.90 3.89
CA VAL A 80 4.41 -6.07 3.11
C VAL A 80 3.84 -7.37 3.69
N ASP A 81 3.89 -7.53 5.01
CA ASP A 81 3.36 -8.70 5.72
C ASP A 81 1.83 -8.87 5.60
N ARG A 82 1.12 -7.81 5.18
CA ARG A 82 -0.33 -7.75 5.06
C ARG A 82 -0.81 -7.61 3.62
N LEU A 83 0.10 -7.76 2.65
CA LEU A 83 -0.29 -7.74 1.24
C LEU A 83 -1.24 -8.91 0.94
N PRO A 84 -2.26 -8.69 0.09
CA PRO A 84 -3.06 -9.78 -0.45
C PRO A 84 -2.19 -10.87 -1.11
N PRO A 85 -2.60 -12.14 -1.05
CA PRO A 85 -1.89 -13.20 -1.75
C PRO A 85 -1.87 -12.93 -3.26
N GLY A 86 -0.78 -13.28 -3.93
CA GLY A 86 -0.64 -13.05 -5.37
C GLY A 86 -0.34 -11.61 -5.76
N CYS A 87 0.03 -10.74 -4.80
CA CYS A 87 0.58 -9.43 -5.13
C CYS A 87 1.80 -9.55 -6.07
N GLY A 88 1.76 -8.78 -7.16
CA GLY A 88 2.75 -8.77 -8.23
C GLY A 88 2.67 -7.45 -9.00
N PRO A 89 3.11 -7.40 -10.27
CA PRO A 89 2.96 -6.19 -11.08
C PRO A 89 1.52 -5.70 -11.05
N ALA A 90 1.34 -4.40 -10.83
CA ALA A 90 0.03 -3.77 -10.84
C ALA A 90 -0.69 -4.13 -12.13
N PHE A 91 -1.92 -4.61 -11.99
CA PHE A 91 -2.79 -4.96 -13.09
C PHE A 91 -3.10 -3.73 -13.93
N ILE A 92 -2.96 -3.86 -15.24
CA ILE A 92 -3.32 -2.80 -16.19
C ILE A 92 -4.84 -2.81 -16.30
N GLY A 93 -5.48 -1.83 -15.69
CA GLY A 93 -6.93 -1.71 -15.58
C GLY A 93 -7.35 -1.20 -14.22
N ASP A 94 -8.63 -1.39 -13.88
CA ASP A 94 -9.23 -0.96 -12.63
C ASP A 94 -9.47 -2.11 -11.61
N ALA A 95 -10.00 -1.80 -10.43
CA ALA A 95 -10.24 -2.82 -9.40
C ALA A 95 -11.34 -3.83 -9.78
N GLU A 96 -12.34 -3.45 -10.57
CA GLU A 96 -13.41 -4.35 -11.01
C GLU A 96 -12.87 -5.35 -12.04
N GLU A 97 -12.05 -4.88 -12.97
CA GLU A 97 -11.37 -5.71 -13.96
C GLU A 97 -10.36 -6.68 -13.32
N LEU A 98 -9.60 -6.22 -12.32
CA LEU A 98 -8.72 -7.08 -11.54
C LEU A 98 -9.51 -8.19 -10.82
N ALA A 99 -10.63 -7.85 -10.17
CA ALA A 99 -11.46 -8.84 -9.49
C ALA A 99 -11.99 -9.91 -10.46
N ALA A 100 -12.47 -9.49 -11.65
CA ALA A 100 -12.92 -10.41 -12.69
C ALA A 100 -11.79 -11.33 -13.19
N PHE A 101 -10.58 -10.80 -13.34
CA PHE A 101 -9.41 -11.57 -13.75
C PHE A 101 -8.98 -12.61 -12.69
N GLU A 102 -9.00 -12.24 -11.41
CA GLU A 102 -8.67 -13.13 -10.29
C GLU A 102 -9.70 -14.26 -10.16
N GLU A 103 -10.99 -13.96 -10.30
CA GLU A 103 -12.05 -14.97 -10.30
C GLU A 103 -11.87 -15.97 -11.45
N ALA A 104 -11.61 -15.48 -12.67
CA ALA A 104 -11.37 -16.34 -13.82
C ALA A 104 -10.14 -17.26 -13.65
N ARG A 105 -9.10 -16.79 -12.96
CA ARG A 105 -7.90 -17.59 -12.63
C ARG A 105 -8.14 -18.61 -11.52
N GLY A 106 -8.91 -18.25 -10.49
CA GLY A 106 -9.18 -19.13 -9.34
C GLY A 106 -10.14 -20.29 -9.66
N ARG A 107 -10.91 -20.17 -10.75
CA ARG A 107 -11.80 -21.24 -11.26
C ARG A 107 -11.07 -22.33 -12.07
N ARG A 108 -9.76 -22.24 -12.22
CA ARG A 108 -8.93 -23.10 -13.08
C ARG A 108 -7.99 -23.97 -12.27
#